data_AF-A0A370B813-F1
#
_entry.id   AF-A0A370B813-F1
#
_cell.length_a   1.000
_cell.length_b   1.000
_cell.length_c   1.000
_cell.angle_alpha   90.00
_cell.angle_beta   90.00
_cell.angle_gamma   90.00
#
_symmetry.space_group_name_H-M   'P 1'
#
loop_
_entity.id
_entity.type
_entity.pdbx_description
1 polymer ?
#
loop_
_entity_poly.entity_id
_entity_poly.type
_entity_poly.pdbx_seq_one_letter_code
_entity_poly.pdbx_strand_id
1 'polypeptide(L)' 'MSTYTEALAAARTVGAAHARDEQEMALFCAGPLQTLAGAVSPQLVWEGAQRRGLTTQDLAALCARDKAAVADLQW' A
#
# COMPACT_ATOMS: atom_id res chain seq x y z
N MET A 1 12.98 -7.63 5.61
CA MET A 1 11.75 -6.96 5.14
C MET A 1 10.67 -8.00 5.08
N SER A 2 9.50 -7.71 5.65
CA SER A 2 8.30 -8.52 5.50
C SER A 2 7.89 -8.55 4.02
N THR A 3 7.30 -9.64 3.55
CA THR A 3 6.64 -9.68 2.24
C THR A 3 5.27 -8.99 2.30
N TYR A 4 4.72 -8.59 1.14
CA TYR A 4 3.37 -8.04 1.06
C TYR A 4 2.32 -8.96 1.70
N THR A 5 2.38 -10.26 1.41
CA THR A 5 1.42 -11.25 1.93
C THR A 5 1.50 -11.37 3.45
N GLU A 6 2.70 -11.38 4.02
CA GLU A 6 2.90 -11.40 5.48
C GLU A 6 2.39 -10.12 6.14
N ALA A 7 2.70 -8.96 5.55
CA ALA A 7 2.23 -7.66 6.03
C ALA A 7 0.70 -7.59 6.01
N LEU A 8 0.06 -8.02 4.91
CA LEU A 8 -1.39 -8.05 4.78
C LEU A 8 -2.05 -9.04 5.76
N ALA A 9 -1.47 -10.23 5.92
CA ALA A 9 -1.98 -11.22 6.86
C ALA A 9 -1.93 -10.69 8.30
N ALA A 10 -0.78 -10.13 8.71
CA ALA A 10 -0.63 -9.53 10.02
C ALA A 10 -1.62 -8.37 10.24
N ALA A 11 -1.76 -7.49 9.26
CA ALA A 11 -2.70 -6.36 9.29
C ALA A 11 -4.16 -6.82 9.47
N ARG A 12 -4.56 -7.90 8.78
CA ARG A 12 -5.90 -8.49 8.91
C ARG A 12 -6.15 -9.11 10.28
N THR A 13 -5.11 -9.60 10.95
CA THR A 13 -5.21 -10.16 12.30
C THR A 13 -5.37 -9.07 13.36
N VAL A 14 -4.55 -8.01 13.30
CA VAL A 14 -4.54 -6.96 14.32
C VAL A 14 -5.56 -5.83 14.07
N GLY A 15 -6.01 -5.70 12.83
CA GLY A 15 -6.88 -4.61 12.38
C GLY A 15 -6.10 -3.32 12.10
N ALA A 16 -6.65 -2.46 11.23
CA ALA A 16 -5.97 -1.23 10.78
C ALA A 16 -5.54 -0.31 11.94
N ALA A 17 -6.34 -0.20 13.01
CA ALA A 17 -6.04 0.65 14.16
C ALA A 17 -4.81 0.22 14.98
N HIS A 18 -4.34 -1.01 14.81
CA HIS A 18 -3.17 -1.57 15.52
C HIS A 18 -2.07 -2.02 14.55
N ALA A 19 -2.24 -1.78 13.26
CA ALA A 19 -1.28 -2.14 12.24
C ALA A 19 -0.04 -1.23 12.33
N ARG A 20 1.14 -1.80 12.09
CA ARG A 20 2.34 -1.01 11.78
C ARG A 20 2.17 -0.37 10.41
N ASP A 21 2.94 0.66 10.11
CA ASP A 21 2.81 1.38 8.82
C ASP A 21 2.89 0.43 7.60
N GLU A 22 3.86 -0.49 7.56
CA GLU A 22 3.95 -1.46 6.46
C GLU A 22 2.71 -2.38 6.31
N GLN A 23 2.04 -2.68 7.42
CA GLN A 23 0.84 -3.51 7.50
C GLN A 23 -0.40 -2.70 7.10
N GLU A 24 -0.48 -1.45 7.55
CA GLU A 24 -1.51 -0.50 7.15
C GLU A 24 -1.45 -0.23 5.65
N MET A 25 -0.24 -0.03 5.10
CA MET A 25 -0.02 0.13 3.67
C MET A 25 -0.50 -1.09 2.89
N ALA A 26 -0.28 -2.30 3.40
CA ALA A 26 -0.75 -3.52 2.75
C ALA A 26 -2.29 -3.58 2.72
N LEU A 27 -2.97 -3.19 3.80
CA LEU A 27 -4.43 -3.05 3.83
C LEU A 27 -4.93 -1.97 2.86
N PHE A 28 -4.25 -0.82 2.82
CA PHE A 28 -4.57 0.27 1.92
C PHE A 28 -4.47 -0.18 0.45
N CYS A 29 -3.39 -0.87 0.10
CA CYS A 29 -3.17 -1.40 -1.25
C CYS A 29 -4.22 -2.46 -1.64
N ALA A 30 -4.61 -3.33 -0.69
CA ALA A 30 -5.59 -4.39 -0.91
C ALA A 30 -7.04 -3.91 -1.02
N GLY A 31 -7.35 -2.70 -0.51
CA GLY A 31 -8.71 -2.17 -0.47
C GLY A 31 -8.81 -0.79 -1.12
N PRO A 32 -8.69 0.31 -0.35
CA PRO A 32 -8.88 1.68 -0.84
C PRO A 32 -8.16 2.01 -2.16
N LEU A 33 -6.93 1.54 -2.33
CA LEU A 33 -6.14 1.77 -3.54
C LEU A 33 -6.85 1.27 -4.81
N GLN A 34 -7.49 0.10 -4.76
CA GLN A 34 -8.20 -0.48 -5.91
C GLN A 34 -9.39 0.39 -6.34
N THR A 35 -10.08 1.00 -5.37
CA THR A 35 -11.17 1.94 -5.65
C THR A 35 -10.65 3.27 -6.22
N LEU A 36 -9.48 3.73 -5.75
CA LEU A 36 -8.97 5.06 -6.06
C LEU A 36 -8.15 5.10 -7.36
N ALA A 37 -7.24 4.14 -7.55
CA ALA A 37 -6.26 4.09 -8.64
C ALA A 37 -6.60 3.04 -9.72
N GLY A 38 -7.62 2.21 -9.52
CA GLY A 38 -8.09 1.26 -10.53
C GLY A 38 -7.11 0.10 -10.76
N ALA A 39 -6.81 -0.21 -12.02
CA ALA A 39 -6.04 -1.38 -12.46
C ALA A 39 -4.54 -1.28 -12.14
N VAL A 40 -4.19 -1.33 -10.86
CA VAL A 40 -2.81 -1.47 -10.36
C VAL A 40 -2.70 -2.73 -9.50
N SER A 41 -1.54 -3.38 -9.54
CA SER A 41 -1.25 -4.51 -8.66
C SER A 41 -1.00 -4.02 -7.22
N PRO A 42 -1.81 -4.41 -6.22
CA PRO A 42 -1.59 -4.05 -4.81
C PRO A 42 -0.20 -4.40 -4.32
N GLN A 43 0.28 -5.59 -4.69
CA GLN A 43 1.56 -6.11 -4.25
C GLN A 43 2.69 -5.27 -4.83
N LEU A 44 2.68 -5.01 -6.15
CA LEU A 44 3.76 -4.27 -6.78
C LEU A 44 3.80 -2.81 -6.30
N VAL A 45 2.64 -2.17 -6.13
CA VAL A 45 2.57 -0.80 -5.56
C VAL A 45 3.13 -0.76 -4.14
N TRP A 46 2.77 -1.74 -3.29
CA TRP A 46 3.29 -1.83 -1.94
C TRP A 46 4.81 -2.04 -1.93
N GLU A 47 5.33 -2.96 -2.74
CA GLU A 47 6.76 -3.22 -2.84
C GLU A 47 7.54 -2.00 -3.34
N GLY A 48 7.06 -1.33 -4.40
CA GLY A 48 7.68 -0.11 -4.91
C GLY A 48 7.60 1.07 -3.94
N ALA A 49 6.50 1.22 -3.20
CA ALA A 49 6.36 2.23 -2.16
C ALA A 49 7.36 2.01 -1.02
N GLN A 50 7.49 0.76 -0.57
CA GLN A 50 8.45 0.37 0.46
C GLN A 50 9.90 0.59 0.01
N ARG A 51 10.23 0.25 -1.24
CA ARG A 51 11.55 0.52 -1.81
C ARG A 51 11.87 2.02 -1.92
N ARG A 52 10.85 2.86 -2.13
CA ARG A 52 11.00 4.33 -2.12
C ARG A 52 11.00 4.93 -0.71
N GLY A 53 10.84 4.12 0.34
CA GLY A 53 10.78 4.59 1.73
C GLY A 53 9.54 5.43 2.03
N LEU A 54 8.46 5.23 1.28
CA LEU A 54 7.19 5.93 1.52
C LEU A 54 6.48 5.32 2.73
N THR A 55 5.79 6.17 3.48
CA THR A 55 4.82 5.71 4.49
C THR A 55 3.45 5.45 3.85
N THR A 56 2.51 4.84 4.60
CA THR A 56 1.12 4.69 4.15
C THR A 56 0.49 6.05 3.85
N GLN A 57 0.77 7.05 4.69
CA GLN A 57 0.27 8.41 4.51
C GLN A 57 0.82 9.05 3.23
N ASP A 58 2.10 8.86 2.93
CA ASP A 58 2.70 9.37 1.68
C ASP A 58 2.06 8.73 0.45
N LEU A 59 1.82 7.41 0.49
CA LEU A 59 1.15 6.68 -0.58
C LEU A 59 -0.30 7.15 -0.77
N ALA A 60 -1.04 7.35 0.33
CA ALA A 60 -2.41 7.87 0.28
C ALA A 60 -2.44 9.31 -0.28
N ALA A 61 -1.51 10.16 0.14
CA ALA A 61 -1.37 11.52 -0.37
C ALA A 61 -1.00 11.54 -1.86
N LEU A 62 -0.11 10.65 -2.29
CA LEU A 62 0.22 10.47 -3.70
C LEU A 62 -1.02 10.06 -4.50
N CYS A 63 -1.77 9.06 -4.03
CA CYS A 63 -2.98 8.59 -4.68
C CYS A 63 -4.07 9.67 -4.78
N ALA A 64 -4.17 10.56 -3.78
CA ALA A 64 -5.10 11.69 -3.79
C ALA A 64 -4.69 12.80 -4.76
N ARG A 65 -3.37 13.05 -4.88
CA ARG A 65 -2.82 14.12 -5.73
C ARG A 65 -2.69 13.70 -7.19
N ASP A 66 -2.15 12.52 -7.43
CA ASP A 66 -1.78 12.01 -8.75
C ASP A 66 -1.93 10.48 -8.80
N LYS A 67 -3.08 10.04 -9.30
CA LYS A 67 -3.40 8.62 -9.46
C LYS A 67 -2.50 7.94 -10.50
N ALA A 68 -1.99 8.66 -11.49
CA ALA A 68 -1.12 8.09 -12.53
C ALA A 68 0.26 7.75 -11.95
N ALA A 69 0.79 8.59 -11.07
CA ALA A 69 2.07 8.35 -10.40
C ALA A 69 2.08 7.10 -9.49
N VAL A 70 0.90 6.58 -9.11
CA VAL A 70 0.78 5.28 -8.41
C VAL A 70 1.18 4.13 -9.33
N ALA A 71 0.89 4.21 -10.63
CA ALA A 71 1.26 3.17 -11.58
C ALA A 71 2.80 3.02 -11.70
N ASP A 72 3.55 4.11 -11.50
CA ASP A 72 5.02 4.14 -11.49
C ASP A 72 5.63 3.43 -10.26
N LEU A 73 4.81 3.00 -9.31
CA LEU A 73 5.25 2.19 -8.17
C LEU A 73 5.22 0.69 -8.45
N GLN A 74 4.72 0.21 -9.60
CA GLN A 74 4.55 -1.22 -9.86
C GLN A 74 5.86 -1.95 -10.28
N TRP A 75 6.81 -2.19 -9.36
CA TRP A 75 8.10 -2.84 -9.68
C TRP A 75 8.75 -3.58 -8.49
#